data_AF-A0A4P9YX07-F1
#
_entry.id   AF-A0A4P9YX07-F1
#
_cell.length_a   1.000
_cell.length_b   1.000
_cell.length_c   1.000
_cell.angle_alpha   90.00
_cell.angle_beta   90.00
_cell.angle_gamma   90.00
#
_symmetry.space_group_name_H-M   'P 1'
#
loop_
_entity.id
_entity.type
_entity.pdbx_description
1 polymer ?
#
loop_
_entity_poly.entity_id
_entity_poly.type
_entity_poly.pdbx_seq_one_letter_code
_entity_poly.pdbx_strand_id
1 'polypeptide(L)'
;MQQRLTAGEKRTGLRWHRYLQTLALCTVTSGFFVIYCNKVLNGKPHLTTWHGIIGLMSTVSILVQGAVGALLIYMPGLFGGHLKSRHYYRIHRVFGYASLTALWLAMALGIMSNWFVRYLPYPWLGWLCFAAVLAGATRRISPTAIRL
;
A
#
# COMPACT_ATOMS: atom_id res chain seq x y z
N MET A 1 -22.34 17.66 5.31
CA MET A 1 -22.95 16.31 5.24
C MET A 1 -22.24 15.50 4.16
N GLN A 2 -21.58 14.38 4.50
CA GLN A 2 -20.94 13.54 3.48
C GLN A 2 -22.01 12.63 2.86
N GLN A 3 -22.36 12.86 1.59
CA GLN A 3 -23.30 11.99 0.87
C GLN A 3 -22.79 10.55 0.90
N ARG A 4 -23.65 9.62 1.34
CA ARG A 4 -23.34 8.19 1.28
C ARG A 4 -23.30 7.79 -0.20
N LEU A 5 -22.15 7.32 -0.67
CA LEU A 5 -21.99 6.80 -2.03
C LEU A 5 -23.10 5.80 -2.36
N THR A 6 -23.67 5.93 -3.55
CA THR A 6 -24.62 4.99 -4.16
C THR A 6 -23.98 3.61 -4.32
N ALA A 7 -24.81 2.58 -4.50
CA ALA A 7 -24.31 1.23 -4.75
C ALA A 7 -23.46 1.16 -6.03
N GLY A 8 -23.85 1.90 -7.08
CA GLY A 8 -23.10 2.01 -8.33
C GLY A 8 -21.71 2.62 -8.15
N GLU A 9 -21.61 3.73 -7.42
CA GLU A 9 -20.33 4.37 -7.11
C GLU A 9 -19.40 3.47 -6.30
N LYS A 10 -19.94 2.73 -5.32
CA LYS A 10 -19.17 1.76 -4.53
C LYS A 10 -18.62 0.62 -5.41
N ARG A 11 -19.42 0.10 -6.34
CA ARG A 11 -19.00 -0.95 -7.27
C ARG A 11 -17.90 -0.46 -8.20
N THR A 12 -18.05 0.75 -8.75
CA THR A 12 -17.03 1.38 -9.60
C THR A 12 -15.74 1.64 -8.82
N GLY A 13 -15.85 2.16 -7.60
CA GLY A 13 -14.70 2.39 -6.72
C GLY A 13 -13.95 1.10 -6.38
N LEU A 14 -14.67 0.01 -6.10
CA LEU A 14 -14.08 -1.31 -5.85
C LEU A 14 -13.35 -1.85 -7.09
N ARG A 15 -13.94 -1.68 -8.27
CA ARG A 15 -13.34 -2.13 -9.55
C ARG A 15 -12.01 -1.43 -9.80
N TRP A 16 -11.96 -0.11 -9.67
CA TRP A 16 -10.72 0.66 -9.82
C TRP A 16 -9.70 0.34 -8.72
N HIS A 17 -10.15 0.22 -7.47
CA HIS A 17 -9.28 -0.18 -6.36
C HIS A 17 -8.58 -1.51 -6.66
N ARG A 18 -9.32 -2.52 -7.14
CA ARG A 18 -8.73 -3.82 -7.49
C ARG A 18 -7.68 -3.70 -8.58
N TYR A 19 -7.94 -2.95 -9.65
CA TYR A 19 -6.97 -2.79 -10.75
C TYR A 19 -5.71 -2.06 -10.31
N LEU A 20 -5.87 -0.95 -9.59
CA LEU A 20 -4.74 -0.17 -9.08
C LEU A 20 -3.92 -0.97 -8.06
N GLN A 21 -4.56 -1.73 -7.18
CA GLN A 21 -3.85 -2.58 -6.22
C GLN A 21 -3.15 -3.75 -6.89
N THR A 22 -3.75 -4.36 -7.92
CA THR A 22 -3.07 -5.43 -8.68
C THR A 22 -1.80 -4.90 -9.34
N LEU A 23 -1.90 -3.73 -9.99
CA LEU A 23 -0.74 -3.06 -10.57
C LEU A 23 0.32 -2.73 -9.50
N ALA A 24 -0.09 -2.19 -8.35
CA ALA A 24 0.81 -1.88 -7.24
C ALA A 24 1.52 -3.11 -6.68
N LEU A 25 0.81 -4.25 -6.56
CA LEU A 25 1.40 -5.50 -6.09
C LEU A 25 2.44 -6.05 -7.09
N CYS A 26 2.15 -5.97 -8.39
CA CYS A 26 3.12 -6.34 -9.42
C CYS A 26 4.36 -5.44 -9.37
N THR A 27 4.18 -4.12 -9.31
CA THR A 27 5.32 -3.18 -9.33
C THR A 27 6.16 -3.23 -8.06
N VAL A 28 5.55 -3.33 -6.87
CA VAL A 28 6.29 -3.43 -5.61
C VAL A 28 7.10 -4.73 -5.53
N THR A 29 6.51 -5.85 -5.98
CA THR A 29 7.18 -7.15 -5.99
C THR A 29 8.34 -7.15 -6.98
N SER A 30 8.14 -6.64 -8.19
CA SER A 30 9.20 -6.50 -9.19
C SER A 30 10.31 -5.56 -8.72
N GLY A 31 9.96 -4.42 -8.13
CA GLY A 31 10.94 -3.47 -7.58
C GLY A 31 11.80 -4.09 -6.47
N PHE A 32 11.16 -4.82 -5.54
CA PHE A 32 11.86 -5.55 -4.49
C PHE A 32 12.77 -6.65 -5.06
N PHE A 33 12.27 -7.41 -6.04
CA PHE A 33 13.04 -8.46 -6.71
C PHE A 33 14.29 -7.90 -7.41
N VAL A 34 14.14 -6.81 -8.17
CA VAL A 34 15.25 -6.15 -8.87
C VAL A 34 16.33 -5.70 -7.90
N ILE A 35 15.97 -5.03 -6.79
CA ILE A 35 16.98 -4.56 -5.82
C ILE A 35 17.62 -5.74 -5.06
N TYR A 36 16.85 -6.79 -4.79
CA TYR A 36 17.36 -8.01 -4.16
C TYR A 36 18.41 -8.68 -5.04
N CYS A 37 18.10 -8.92 -6.32
CA CYS A 37 19.01 -9.50 -7.30
C CYS A 37 20.23 -8.60 -7.54
N ASN A 38 20.05 -7.28 -7.64
CA ASN A 38 21.17 -6.34 -7.77
C ASN A 38 22.17 -6.49 -6.62
N LYS A 39 21.68 -6.61 -5.38
CA LYS A 39 22.55 -6.81 -4.21
C LYS A 39 23.26 -8.16 -4.23
N VAL A 40 22.57 -9.24 -4.59
CA VAL A 40 23.17 -10.58 -4.75
C VAL A 40 24.31 -10.54 -5.76
N LEU A 41 24.06 -10.00 -6.96
CA LEU A 41 25.05 -9.94 -8.05
C LEU A 41 26.27 -9.08 -7.71
N ASN A 42 26.12 -8.10 -6.82
CA ASN A 42 27.20 -7.21 -6.40
C ASN A 42 27.81 -7.59 -5.03
N GLY A 43 27.44 -8.74 -4.45
CA GLY A 43 27.92 -9.18 -3.13
C GLY A 43 27.63 -8.19 -2.00
N LYS A 44 26.55 -7.40 -2.11
CA LYS A 44 26.19 -6.36 -1.12
C LYS A 44 25.30 -6.96 -0.04
N PRO A 45 25.45 -6.52 1.22
CA PRO A 45 24.61 -7.02 2.31
C PRO A 45 23.14 -6.58 2.16
N HIS A 46 22.23 -7.47 2.54
CA HIS A 46 20.79 -7.27 2.47
C HIS A 46 20.23 -6.72 3.78
N LEU A 47 19.14 -5.96 3.69
CA LEU A 47 18.34 -5.50 4.84
C LEU A 47 19.14 -4.77 5.96
N THR A 48 20.22 -4.07 5.59
CA THR A 48 21.07 -3.35 6.55
C THR A 48 20.61 -1.92 6.86
N THR A 49 19.60 -1.41 6.15
CA THR A 49 19.12 -0.03 6.30
C THR A 49 17.67 0.00 6.72
N TRP A 50 17.26 1.09 7.40
CA TRP A 50 15.87 1.33 7.75
C TRP A 50 14.93 1.27 6.54
N HIS A 51 15.34 1.86 5.41
CA HIS A 51 14.60 1.74 4.14
C HIS A 51 14.40 0.28 3.72
N GLY A 52 15.46 -0.54 3.76
CA GLY A 52 15.39 -1.95 3.36
C GLY A 52 14.48 -2.79 4.27
N ILE A 53 14.58 -2.59 5.58
CA ILE A 53 13.78 -3.33 6.57
C ILE A 53 12.30 -2.93 6.47
N ILE A 54 12.01 -1.62 6.55
CA ILE A 54 10.63 -1.11 6.50
C ILE A 54 10.02 -1.38 5.13
N GLY A 55 10.82 -1.29 4.05
CA GLY A 55 10.40 -1.62 2.69
C GLY A 55 9.99 -3.09 2.54
N LEU A 56 10.77 -4.03 3.09
CA LEU A 56 10.40 -5.45 3.10
C LEU A 56 9.12 -5.71 3.91
N MET A 57 9.06 -5.20 5.14
CA MET A 57 7.88 -5.36 6.00
C MET A 57 6.61 -4.81 5.33
N SER A 58 6.73 -3.64 4.68
CA SER A 58 5.64 -3.01 3.92
C SER A 58 5.23 -3.85 2.71
N THR A 59 6.20 -4.41 1.98
CA THR A 59 5.97 -5.28 0.82
C THR A 59 5.21 -6.54 1.22
N VAL A 60 5.64 -7.22 2.29
CA VAL A 60 4.92 -8.39 2.84
C VAL A 60 3.52 -7.99 3.31
N SER A 61 3.39 -6.87 4.02
CA SER A 61 2.10 -6.40 4.53
C SER A 61 1.09 -6.11 3.42
N ILE A 62 1.51 -5.45 2.32
CA ILE A 62 0.61 -5.16 1.19
C ILE A 62 0.24 -6.44 0.43
N LEU A 63 1.15 -7.42 0.29
CA LEU A 63 0.85 -8.72 -0.32
C LEU A 63 -0.23 -9.47 0.49
N VAL A 64 -0.07 -9.54 1.81
CA VAL A 64 -1.07 -10.12 2.71
C VAL A 64 -2.39 -9.34 2.63
N GLN A 65 -2.35 -8.01 2.61
CA GLN A 65 -3.57 -7.20 2.46
C GLN A 65 -4.28 -7.43 1.13
N GLY A 66 -3.53 -7.57 0.04
CA GLY A 66 -4.07 -7.92 -1.28
C GLY A 66 -4.79 -9.26 -1.26
N ALA A 67 -4.16 -10.29 -0.66
CA ALA A 67 -4.76 -11.61 -0.51
C ALA A 67 -6.04 -11.58 0.35
N VAL A 68 -5.99 -10.95 1.53
CA VAL A 68 -7.16 -10.81 2.41
C VAL A 68 -8.29 -10.05 1.70
N GLY A 69 -7.97 -8.95 1.00
CA GLY A 69 -8.94 -8.18 0.22
C GLY A 69 -9.61 -9.03 -0.88
N ALA A 70 -8.84 -9.85 -1.60
CA ALA A 70 -9.38 -10.76 -2.60
C ALA A 70 -10.30 -11.83 -1.96
N LEU A 71 -9.87 -12.45 -0.86
CA LEU A 71 -10.67 -13.46 -0.15
C LEU A 71 -12.00 -12.89 0.36
N LEU A 72 -12.02 -11.66 0.89
CA LEU A 72 -13.24 -11.00 1.35
C LEU A 72 -14.27 -10.77 0.22
N ILE A 73 -13.79 -10.56 -1.01
CA ILE A 73 -14.65 -10.31 -2.18
C ILE A 73 -15.13 -11.62 -2.79
N TYR A 74 -14.24 -12.58 -3.03
CA TYR A 74 -14.54 -13.78 -3.81
C TYR A 74 -14.92 -14.99 -2.96
N MET A 75 -14.52 -15.02 -1.69
CA MET A 75 -14.75 -16.14 -0.79
C MET A 75 -15.32 -15.68 0.57
N PRO A 76 -16.43 -14.92 0.60
CA PRO A 76 -17.01 -14.41 1.84
C PRO A 76 -17.45 -15.53 2.81
N GLY A 77 -17.69 -16.75 2.31
CA GLY A 77 -17.99 -17.93 3.13
C GLY A 77 -16.90 -18.27 4.14
N LEU A 78 -15.61 -18.07 3.81
CA LEU A 78 -14.49 -18.30 4.72
C LEU A 78 -14.51 -17.38 5.95
N PHE A 79 -15.25 -16.28 5.87
CA PHE A 79 -15.38 -15.29 6.95
C PHE A 79 -16.74 -15.37 7.65
N GLY A 80 -17.48 -16.48 7.50
CA GLY A 80 -18.80 -16.66 8.09
C GLY A 80 -19.92 -15.93 7.33
N GLY A 81 -19.74 -15.72 6.03
CA GLY A 81 -20.74 -15.15 5.12
C GLY A 81 -20.76 -13.62 5.08
N HIS A 82 -21.68 -13.05 4.30
CA HIS A 82 -21.72 -11.62 3.98
C HIS A 82 -21.90 -10.69 5.19
N LEU A 83 -22.56 -11.15 6.26
CA LEU A 83 -22.77 -10.34 7.46
C LEU A 83 -21.48 -10.16 8.27
N LYS A 84 -20.74 -11.25 8.52
CA LYS A 84 -19.46 -11.20 9.24
C LYS A 84 -18.33 -10.63 8.38
N SER A 85 -18.37 -10.78 7.04
CA SER A 85 -17.38 -10.17 6.15
C SER A 85 -17.32 -8.65 6.27
N ARG A 86 -18.41 -7.99 6.70
CA ARG A 86 -18.45 -6.55 6.96
C ARG A 86 -17.55 -6.13 8.13
N HIS A 87 -17.38 -6.98 9.15
CA HIS A 87 -16.44 -6.72 10.25
C HIS A 87 -14.99 -6.82 9.74
N TYR A 88 -14.65 -7.91 9.04
CA TYR A 88 -13.32 -8.09 8.45
C TYR A 88 -12.98 -7.02 7.41
N TYR A 89 -13.95 -6.49 6.68
CA TYR A 89 -13.75 -5.34 5.80
C TYR A 89 -13.27 -4.08 6.57
N ARG A 90 -13.76 -3.85 7.80
CA ARG A 90 -13.28 -2.73 8.63
C ARG A 90 -11.82 -2.95 9.03
N ILE A 91 -11.48 -4.17 9.44
CA ILE A 91 -10.10 -4.56 9.77
C ILE A 91 -9.19 -4.37 8.55
N HIS A 92 -9.56 -4.92 7.40
CA HIS A 92 -8.86 -4.76 6.12
C HIS A 92 -8.62 -3.28 5.79
N ARG A 93 -9.62 -2.42 6.00
CA ARG A 93 -9.49 -0.97 5.79
C ARG A 93 -8.47 -0.33 6.75
N VAL A 94 -8.54 -0.62 8.04
CA VAL A 94 -7.63 -0.04 9.05
C VAL A 94 -6.19 -0.47 8.77
N PHE A 95 -5.95 -1.76 8.57
CA PHE A 95 -4.62 -2.26 8.22
C PHE A 95 -4.16 -1.77 6.84
N GLY A 96 -5.07 -1.53 5.90
CA GLY A 96 -4.77 -0.90 4.63
C GLY A 96 -4.20 0.51 4.80
N TYR A 97 -4.76 1.31 5.71
CA TYR A 97 -4.19 2.62 6.06
C TYR A 97 -2.83 2.49 6.76
N ALA A 98 -2.69 1.57 7.71
CA ALA A 98 -1.41 1.33 8.38
C ALA A 98 -0.31 0.91 7.36
N SER A 99 -0.64 0.02 6.43
CA SER A 99 0.26 -0.43 5.37
C SER A 99 0.64 0.71 4.43
N LEU A 100 -0.32 1.58 4.07
CA LEU A 100 -0.05 2.78 3.27
C LEU A 100 0.93 3.72 3.99
N THR A 101 0.74 3.96 5.29
CA THR A 101 1.65 4.78 6.10
C THR A 101 3.06 4.19 6.16
N ALA A 102 3.18 2.87 6.29
CA ALA A 102 4.49 2.20 6.29
C ALA A 102 5.18 2.28 4.92
N LEU A 103 4.45 2.07 3.81
CA LEU A 103 4.94 2.26 2.44
C LEU A 103 5.46 3.69 2.22
N TRP A 104 4.73 4.66 2.75
CA TRP A 104 5.11 6.06 2.73
C TRP A 104 6.42 6.33 3.46
N LEU A 105 6.55 5.81 4.67
CA LEU A 105 7.80 5.93 5.43
C LEU A 105 8.96 5.27 4.68
N ALA A 106 8.75 4.08 4.11
CA ALA A 106 9.75 3.40 3.29
C ALA A 106 10.17 4.26 2.08
N MET A 107 9.22 4.90 1.40
CA MET A 107 9.49 5.77 0.26
C MET A 107 10.28 7.01 0.65
N ALA A 108 9.92 7.69 1.74
CA ALA A 108 10.66 8.84 2.24
C ALA A 108 12.13 8.47 2.57
N LEU A 109 12.33 7.36 3.28
CA LEU A 109 13.68 6.85 3.58
C LEU A 109 14.45 6.44 2.31
N GLY A 110 13.75 5.96 1.28
CA GLY A 110 14.33 5.61 -0.01
C GLY A 110 14.83 6.84 -0.76
N ILE A 111 14.02 7.90 -0.83
CA ILE A 111 14.36 9.19 -1.45
C ILE A 111 15.57 9.83 -0.74
N MET A 112 15.62 9.72 0.59
CA MET A 112 16.73 10.25 1.41
C MET A 112 17.95 9.33 1.45
N SER A 113 17.93 8.18 0.77
CA SER A 113 19.07 7.26 0.79
C SER A 113 20.26 7.81 0.00
N ASN A 114 21.48 7.51 0.47
CA ASN A 114 22.72 7.93 -0.19
C ASN A 114 22.78 7.50 -1.66
N TRP A 115 22.20 6.34 -2.00
CA TRP A 115 22.14 5.87 -3.39
C TRP A 115 21.22 6.76 -4.23
N PHE A 116 20.02 7.06 -3.73
CA PHE A 116 19.04 7.87 -4.46
C PHE A 116 19.54 9.30 -4.70
N VAL A 117 20.04 9.96 -3.65
CA VAL A 117 20.57 11.33 -3.75
C VAL A 117 21.80 11.41 -4.67
N ARG A 118 22.62 10.37 -4.71
CA ARG A 118 23.83 10.33 -5.54
C ARG A 118 23.56 10.09 -7.02
N TYR A 119 22.57 9.27 -7.36
CA TYR A 119 22.35 8.80 -8.74
C TYR A 119 21.11 9.40 -9.42
N LEU A 120 20.18 10.01 -8.69
CA LEU A 120 18.99 10.64 -9.27
C LEU A 120 19.08 12.17 -9.14
N PRO A 121 19.23 12.90 -10.27
CA PRO A 121 19.42 14.36 -10.25
C PRO A 121 18.18 15.16 -9.82
N TYR A 122 17.01 14.51 -9.77
CA TYR A 122 15.73 15.18 -9.49
C TYR A 122 14.97 14.53 -8.31
N PRO A 123 15.52 14.59 -7.08
CA PRO A 123 14.90 13.93 -5.93
C PRO A 123 13.53 14.52 -5.55
N TRP A 124 13.25 15.74 -5.99
CA TRP A 124 11.96 16.41 -5.81
C TRP A 124 10.80 15.69 -6.51
N LEU A 125 11.02 14.92 -7.59
CA LEU A 125 9.95 14.11 -8.19
C LEU A 125 9.43 13.05 -7.22
N GLY A 126 10.32 12.46 -6.42
CA GLY A 126 9.93 11.52 -5.37
C GLY A 126 9.00 12.17 -4.34
N TRP A 127 9.34 13.39 -3.90
CA TRP A 127 8.51 14.16 -2.98
C TRP A 127 7.20 14.64 -3.59
N LEU A 128 7.15 14.92 -4.89
CA LEU A 128 5.91 15.24 -5.61
C LEU A 128 4.95 14.04 -5.61
N CYS A 129 5.45 12.84 -5.94
CA CYS A 129 4.67 11.60 -5.87
C CYS A 129 4.18 11.33 -4.44
N PHE A 130 5.03 11.56 -3.44
CA PHE A 130 4.66 11.50 -2.03
C PHE A 130 3.52 12.48 -1.73
N ALA A 131 3.62 13.76 -2.07
CA ALA A 131 2.57 14.74 -1.81
C ALA A 131 1.23 14.40 -2.51
N ALA A 132 1.27 13.89 -3.74
CA ALA A 132 0.08 13.52 -4.51
C ALA A 132 -0.72 12.40 -3.82
N VAL A 133 -0.04 11.38 -3.30
CA VAL A 133 -0.71 10.29 -2.55
C VAL A 133 -1.29 10.81 -1.24
N LEU A 134 -0.66 11.81 -0.60
CA LEU A 134 -1.17 12.39 0.66
C LEU A 134 -2.51 13.05 0.43
N ALA A 135 -2.54 13.91 -0.59
CA ALA A 135 -3.71 14.69 -0.94
C ALA A 135 -4.89 13.78 -1.35
N GLY A 136 -4.60 12.62 -1.94
CA GLY A 136 -5.60 11.59 -2.20
C GLY A 136 -6.09 10.89 -0.93
N ALA A 137 -5.19 10.57 0.00
CA ALA A 137 -5.50 9.86 1.24
C ALA A 137 -6.28 10.73 2.23
N THR A 138 -5.87 12.00 2.45
CA THR A 138 -6.52 12.92 3.40
C THR A 138 -7.97 13.23 3.01
N ARG A 139 -8.28 13.31 1.71
CA ARG A 139 -9.66 13.44 1.22
C ARG A 139 -10.57 12.27 1.61
N ARG A 140 -10.03 11.13 2.02
CA ARG A 140 -10.79 9.93 2.43
C ARG A 140 -10.77 9.67 3.94
N ILE A 141 -9.90 10.34 4.69
CA ILE A 141 -9.84 10.24 6.16
C ILE A 141 -10.77 11.31 6.73
N SER A 142 -12.04 10.95 6.98
CA SER A 142 -12.95 11.81 7.77
C SER A 142 -13.04 11.28 9.21
N PRO A 143 -13.12 12.16 10.23
CA PRO A 143 -13.19 11.77 11.65
C PRO A 143 -14.36 10.82 11.98
N THR A 144 -15.43 10.85 11.18
CA THR A 144 -16.60 9.97 11.31
C THR A 144 -16.36 8.54 10.83
N ALA A 145 -15.31 8.27 10.04
CA ALA A 145 -14.98 6.93 9.57
C ALA A 145 -14.20 6.09 10.59
N ILE A 146 -13.73 6.70 11.68
CA ILE A 146 -12.91 6.10 12.76
C ILE A 146 -13.68 6.08 14.10
N ARG A 147 -15.00 6.27 14.09
CA ARG A 147 -15.81 5.96 15.28
C ARG A 147 -15.89 4.43 15.39
N LEU A 148 -15.12 3.89 16.33
CA LEU A 148 -15.13 2.49 16.77
C LEU A 148 -16.52 2.10 17.29
#